data_AF-A0A968S6H5-F1
#
_entry.id   AF-A0A968S6H5-F1
#
_cell.length_a   1.000
_cell.length_b   1.000
_cell.length_c   1.000
_cell.angle_alpha   90.00
_cell.angle_beta   90.00
_cell.angle_gamma   90.00
#
_symmetry.space_group_name_H-M   'P 1'
#
loop_
_entity.id
_entity.type
_entity.pdbx_description
1 polymer ?
#
loop_
_entity_poly.entity_id
_entity_poly.type
_entity_poly.pdbx_seq_one_letter_code
_entity_poly.pdbx_strand_id
1 'polypeptide(L)'
;MTKSLSTAASKRRRTSRFPTKTVLGGLGILALLFLGAKTIRHGDKLGHQIDTLKPGPVILSESFEQDDNLSQWIRDLCCDRSLKRVTSPVRSGEYAARFNLARQDPIVENSKRVEIKRYGLFGAGTERWYGFSIYLPDNYESDRSFEIVAQWYSVPDFAWEKPGGRRP
;
A
#
# COMPACT_ATOMS: atom_id res chain seq x y z
N MET A 1 0.82 -64.02 4.20
CA MET A 1 2.21 -64.49 4.00
C MET A 1 3.04 -63.35 3.42
N THR A 2 4.04 -62.86 4.18
CA THR A 2 5.38 -62.33 3.77
C THR A 2 5.52 -61.37 2.59
N LYS A 3 6.30 -60.27 2.56
CA LYS A 3 7.26 -59.52 3.41
C LYS A 3 7.48 -58.16 2.67
N SER A 4 7.42 -56.98 3.32
CA SER A 4 8.56 -56.15 3.81
C SER A 4 9.68 -55.80 2.81
N LEU A 5 9.96 -54.49 2.67
CA LEU A 5 11.26 -53.77 2.76
C LEU A 5 11.02 -52.31 2.30
N SER A 6 10.86 -51.30 3.18
CA SER A 6 11.88 -50.52 3.91
C SER A 6 13.11 -50.10 3.09
N THR A 7 13.31 -48.79 2.90
CA THR A 7 14.60 -48.10 3.18
C THR A 7 14.37 -46.60 3.30
N ALA A 8 14.63 -46.06 4.50
CA ALA A 8 14.78 -44.64 4.77
C ALA A 8 16.22 -44.20 4.47
N ALA A 9 16.39 -43.03 3.84
CA ALA A 9 17.69 -42.39 3.67
C ALA A 9 17.70 -41.01 4.35
N SER A 10 18.31 -40.99 5.53
CA SER A 10 18.69 -39.78 6.28
C SER A 10 20.00 -39.22 5.72
N LYS A 11 20.06 -37.91 5.38
CA LYS A 11 21.35 -37.20 5.34
C LYS A 11 21.25 -35.68 5.49
N ARG A 12 21.64 -35.24 6.70
CA ARG A 12 22.42 -34.05 7.08
C ARG A 12 21.97 -32.64 6.64
N ARG A 13 21.47 -31.89 7.64
CA ARG A 13 21.53 -30.43 7.73
C ARG A 13 22.95 -29.92 7.50
N ARG A 14 23.10 -28.95 6.60
CA ARG A 14 24.35 -28.20 6.37
C ARG A 14 24.12 -26.77 6.81
N THR A 15 24.63 -26.41 7.99
CA THR A 15 24.63 -25.04 8.51
C THR A 15 25.75 -24.26 7.81
N SER A 16 25.41 -23.28 6.97
CA SER A 16 26.39 -22.34 6.43
C SER A 16 26.57 -21.17 7.42
N ARG A 17 27.72 -21.15 8.11
CA ARG A 17 28.20 -19.97 8.83
C ARG A 17 28.81 -19.01 7.80
N PHE A 18 28.35 -17.77 7.78
CA PHE A 18 28.94 -16.68 7.02
C PHE A 18 30.24 -16.21 7.72
N PRO A 19 31.36 -16.02 7.01
CA PRO A 19 32.55 -15.45 7.62
C PRO A 19 32.44 -13.92 7.70
N THR A 20 32.58 -13.40 8.93
CA THR A 20 32.90 -12.00 9.23
C THR A 20 34.32 -11.66 8.77
N LYS A 21 34.50 -10.53 8.11
CA LYS A 21 35.81 -9.90 7.91
C LYS A 21 35.77 -8.48 8.48
N THR A 22 36.32 -8.34 9.69
CA THR A 22 36.76 -7.08 10.26
C THR A 22 38.13 -6.75 9.68
N VAL A 23 38.31 -5.55 9.14
CA VAL A 23 39.64 -4.99 8.85
C VAL A 23 39.80 -3.75 9.70
N LEU A 24 40.71 -3.83 10.67
CA LEU A 24 41.23 -2.72 11.45
C LEU A 24 42.53 -2.25 10.78
N GLY A 25 42.69 -0.95 10.62
CA GLY A 25 43.95 -0.29 10.23
C GLY A 25 43.63 1.12 9.74
N GLY A 26 44.28 2.19 10.17
CA GLY A 26 45.37 2.42 11.11
C GLY A 26 45.52 3.94 11.21
N LEU A 27 45.97 4.42 12.37
CA LEU A 27 46.17 5.84 12.67
C LEU A 27 47.10 6.53 11.67
N GLY A 28 46.66 7.67 11.14
CA GLY A 28 47.49 8.65 10.46
C GLY A 28 47.04 10.05 10.88
N ILE A 29 47.60 10.55 11.98
CA ILE A 29 47.47 11.96 12.37
C ILE A 29 48.46 12.74 11.51
N LEU A 30 47.95 13.63 10.66
CA LEU A 30 48.73 14.75 10.13
C LEU A 30 47.97 16.03 10.46
N ALA A 31 48.43 16.71 11.51
CA ALA A 31 48.02 18.06 11.84
C ALA A 31 48.75 19.03 10.89
N LEU A 32 47.99 19.86 10.18
CA LEU A 32 48.51 21.06 9.54
C LEU A 32 47.51 22.20 9.67
N LEU A 33 48.09 23.36 9.99
CA LEU A 33 47.51 24.52 10.65
C LEU A 33 46.52 25.33 9.82
N PHE A 34 45.65 26.01 10.56
CA PHE A 34 44.56 26.91 10.19
C PHE A 34 44.89 27.95 9.11
N LEU A 35 44.03 28.03 8.09
CA LEU A 35 43.60 29.31 7.52
C LEU A 35 42.07 29.39 7.60
N GLY A 36 41.57 30.45 8.22
CA GLY A 36 40.16 30.69 8.45
C GLY A 36 39.38 30.82 7.15
N ALA A 37 38.65 29.77 6.80
CA ALA A 37 37.42 29.88 6.03
C ALA A 37 36.29 29.54 7.01
N LYS A 38 35.49 30.54 7.38
CA LYS A 38 34.23 30.32 8.08
C LYS A 38 33.29 29.70 7.04
N THR A 39 33.42 28.40 6.80
CA THR A 39 32.47 27.64 6.02
C THR A 39 31.16 27.71 6.79
N ILE A 40 30.26 28.59 6.36
CA ILE A 40 28.88 28.56 6.77
C ILE A 40 28.37 27.20 6.33
N ARG A 41 28.29 26.25 7.26
CA ARG A 41 27.57 24.99 7.05
C ARG A 41 26.11 25.39 6.82
N HIS A 42 25.72 25.48 5.56
CA HIS A 42 24.33 25.65 5.11
C HIS A 42 23.51 24.35 5.31
N GLY A 43 23.85 23.55 6.33
CA GLY A 43 23.24 22.24 6.61
C GLY A 43 22.37 22.22 7.87
N ASP A 44 22.55 23.14 8.81
CA ASP A 44 21.93 23.04 10.14
C ASP A 44 20.55 23.74 10.24
N LYS A 45 20.05 24.35 9.15
CA LYS A 45 18.77 25.08 9.15
C LYS A 45 17.60 24.38 8.44
N LEU A 46 17.83 23.21 7.84
CA LEU A 46 16.76 22.44 7.19
C LEU A 46 16.23 21.29 8.06
N GLY A 47 16.94 20.91 9.12
CA GLY A 47 16.60 19.76 9.97
C GLY A 47 15.57 20.04 11.08
N HIS A 48 15.19 21.30 11.31
CA HIS A 48 14.29 21.68 12.42
C HIS A 48 12.87 22.08 12.00
N GLN A 49 12.54 22.05 10.70
CA GLN A 49 11.21 22.44 10.21
C GLN A 49 10.29 21.27 9.82
N ILE A 50 10.77 20.03 9.82
CA ILE A 50 9.91 18.86 9.51
C ILE A 50 9.19 18.34 10.77
N ASP A 51 9.73 18.60 11.96
CA ASP A 51 9.18 18.09 13.23
C ASP A 51 7.93 18.82 13.75
N THR A 52 7.40 19.81 13.01
CA THR A 52 6.26 20.62 13.46
C THR A 52 5.12 20.74 12.46
N LEU A 53 5.04 19.84 11.47
CA LEU A 53 3.80 19.70 10.71
C LEU A 53 2.78 18.97 11.58
N LYS A 54 1.89 19.72 12.24
CA LYS A 54 0.71 19.15 12.87
C LYS A 54 -0.10 18.43 11.77
N PRO A 55 -0.33 17.10 11.87
CA PRO A 55 -1.11 16.41 10.86
C PRO A 55 -2.48 17.08 10.72
N GLY A 56 -2.90 17.32 9.48
CA GLY A 56 -4.26 17.76 9.21
C GLY A 56 -5.28 16.73 9.72
N PRO A 57 -6.55 17.12 9.88
CA PRO A 57 -7.59 16.17 10.30
C PRO A 57 -7.69 15.00 9.33
N VAL A 58 -7.87 13.79 9.86
CA VAL A 58 -8.19 12.61 9.06
C VAL A 58 -9.65 12.75 8.59
N ILE A 59 -9.83 13.03 7.30
CA ILE A 59 -11.15 13.26 6.69
C ILE A 59 -11.89 11.96 6.34
N LEU A 60 -11.15 10.87 6.18
CA LEU A 60 -11.68 9.54 5.91
C LEU A 60 -10.70 8.51 6.46
N SER A 61 -11.22 7.55 7.21
CA SER A 61 -10.51 6.36 7.65
C SER A 61 -11.44 5.17 7.49
N GLU A 62 -10.93 4.11 6.88
CA GLU A 62 -11.68 2.87 6.64
C GLU A 62 -10.82 1.68 7.06
N SER A 63 -11.31 0.93 8.05
CA SER A 63 -10.68 -0.29 8.58
C SER A 63 -11.50 -1.55 8.31
N PHE A 64 -12.70 -1.40 7.76
CA PHE A 64 -13.70 -2.44 7.50
C PHE A 64 -14.28 -3.13 8.74
N GLU A 65 -14.05 -2.61 9.94
CA GLU A 65 -14.48 -3.25 11.21
C GLU A 65 -15.98 -3.09 11.53
N GLN A 66 -16.67 -2.12 10.91
CA GLN A 66 -18.09 -1.88 11.23
C GLN A 66 -18.99 -2.78 10.38
N ASP A 67 -20.11 -3.22 10.97
CA ASP A 67 -20.90 -4.33 10.46
C ASP A 67 -21.61 -4.07 9.11
N ASP A 68 -21.55 -2.84 8.59
CA ASP A 68 -22.07 -2.43 7.28
C ASP A 68 -21.07 -1.63 6.39
N ASN A 69 -19.76 -1.65 6.70
CA ASN A 69 -18.76 -0.67 6.23
C ASN A 69 -18.53 -0.50 4.71
N LEU A 70 -19.23 -1.22 3.85
CA LEU A 70 -19.20 -0.97 2.39
C LEU A 70 -20.33 -0.04 1.92
N SER A 71 -21.33 0.23 2.76
CA SER A 71 -22.49 1.07 2.43
C SER A 71 -22.11 2.53 2.17
N GLN A 72 -21.09 3.02 2.87
CA GLN A 72 -20.60 4.40 2.73
C GLN A 72 -19.85 4.68 1.42
N TRP A 73 -19.59 3.64 0.63
CA TRP A 73 -18.86 3.73 -0.62
C TRP A 73 -19.81 3.66 -1.81
N ILE A 74 -19.53 4.46 -2.84
CA ILE A 74 -20.12 4.22 -4.16
C ILE A 74 -19.40 3.00 -4.75
N ARG A 75 -20.15 2.10 -5.38
CA ARG A 75 -19.68 0.76 -5.75
C ARG A 75 -19.88 0.52 -7.25
N ASP A 76 -18.79 0.24 -7.94
CA ASP A 76 -18.80 -0.23 -9.32
C ASP A 76 -18.53 -1.74 -9.31
N LEU A 77 -19.59 -2.52 -9.22
CA LEU A 77 -19.53 -3.97 -9.07
C LEU A 77 -20.48 -4.62 -10.07
N CYS A 78 -20.09 -5.76 -10.63
CA CYS A 78 -21.02 -6.57 -11.41
C CYS A 78 -21.87 -7.49 -10.53
N CYS A 79 -21.29 -7.98 -9.43
CA CYS A 79 -21.66 -9.26 -8.85
C CYS A 79 -21.41 -9.32 -7.34
N ASP A 80 -22.14 -10.18 -6.63
CA ASP A 80 -22.01 -10.34 -5.16
C ASP A 80 -20.61 -10.79 -4.71
N ARG A 81 -19.87 -11.50 -5.55
CA ARG A 81 -18.51 -11.97 -5.25
C ARG A 81 -17.43 -10.93 -5.50
N SER A 82 -17.76 -9.84 -6.18
CA SER A 82 -16.78 -8.86 -6.65
C SER A 82 -16.13 -8.12 -5.48
N LEU A 83 -16.91 -7.79 -4.45
CA LEU A 83 -16.42 -7.15 -3.24
C LEU A 83 -16.99 -7.86 -2.02
N LYS A 84 -16.11 -8.34 -1.14
CA LYS A 84 -16.49 -8.97 0.13
C LYS A 84 -15.69 -8.37 1.27
N ARG A 85 -16.34 -8.17 2.40
CA ARG A 85 -15.65 -8.08 3.69
C ARG A 85 -15.20 -9.48 4.08
N VAL A 86 -13.92 -9.65 4.43
CA VAL A 86 -13.30 -10.94 4.76
C VAL A 86 -12.56 -10.81 6.09
N THR A 87 -12.36 -11.94 6.77
CA THR A 87 -11.60 -12.02 8.03
C THR A 87 -10.17 -12.56 7.86
N SER A 88 -9.81 -12.94 6.64
CA SER A 88 -8.45 -13.37 6.31
C SER A 88 -8.19 -13.25 4.80
N PRO A 89 -7.01 -12.76 4.38
CA PRO A 89 -5.99 -12.11 5.22
C PRO A 89 -6.41 -10.70 5.65
N VAL A 90 -5.92 -10.25 6.80
CA VAL A 90 -6.20 -8.90 7.35
C VAL A 90 -4.89 -8.25 7.82
N ARG A 91 -4.72 -6.96 7.52
CA ARG A 91 -3.51 -6.20 7.88
C ARG A 91 -3.55 -5.71 9.33
N SER A 92 -4.74 -5.39 9.84
CA SER A 92 -5.00 -4.93 11.21
C SER A 92 -6.48 -5.16 11.53
N GLY A 93 -6.82 -5.39 12.79
CA GLY A 93 -8.21 -5.67 13.19
C GLY A 93 -8.65 -7.08 12.79
N GLU A 94 -9.95 -7.25 12.60
CA GLU A 94 -10.57 -8.53 12.24
C GLU A 94 -11.02 -8.59 10.79
N TYR A 95 -11.09 -7.47 10.08
CA TYR A 95 -11.68 -7.40 8.75
C TYR A 95 -10.81 -6.67 7.70
N ALA A 96 -11.02 -7.05 6.44
CA ALA A 96 -10.49 -6.36 5.26
C ALA A 96 -11.47 -6.44 4.10
N ALA A 97 -11.31 -5.57 3.10
CA ALA A 97 -12.03 -5.69 1.84
C ALA A 97 -11.23 -6.55 0.84
N ARG A 98 -11.89 -7.56 0.28
CA ARG A 98 -11.38 -8.37 -0.83
C ARG A 98 -12.10 -7.99 -2.12
N PHE A 99 -11.31 -7.56 -3.09
CA PHE A 99 -11.74 -7.28 -4.46
C PHE A 99 -11.42 -8.49 -5.33
N ASN A 100 -12.37 -8.90 -6.17
CA ASN A 100 -12.23 -10.04 -7.05
C ASN A 100 -12.85 -9.75 -8.41
N LEU A 101 -12.01 -9.67 -9.44
CA LEU A 101 -12.41 -9.47 -10.82
C LEU A 101 -11.99 -10.70 -11.63
N ALA A 102 -12.96 -11.39 -12.24
CA ALA A 102 -12.69 -12.55 -13.07
C ALA A 102 -12.65 -12.16 -14.56
N ARG A 103 -11.90 -12.93 -15.36
CA ARG A 103 -11.78 -12.72 -16.81
C ARG A 103 -13.15 -12.70 -17.52
N GLN A 104 -14.11 -13.46 -17.03
CA GLN A 104 -15.46 -13.58 -17.59
C GLN A 104 -16.46 -12.57 -17.01
N ASP A 105 -16.04 -11.68 -16.12
CA ASP A 105 -16.95 -10.67 -15.55
C ASP A 105 -17.43 -9.70 -16.64
N PRO A 106 -18.71 -9.29 -16.57
CA PRO A 106 -19.26 -8.35 -17.54
C PRO A 106 -18.60 -6.98 -17.40
N ILE A 107 -18.79 -6.15 -18.42
CA ILE A 107 -18.34 -4.77 -18.42
C ILE A 107 -19.18 -3.96 -17.42
N VAL A 108 -18.50 -3.17 -16.57
CA VAL A 108 -19.05 -2.19 -15.63
C VAL A 108 -18.40 -0.84 -15.94
N GLU A 109 -19.22 0.20 -16.16
CA GLU A 109 -18.75 1.56 -16.48
C GLU A 109 -17.69 1.55 -17.62
N ASN A 110 -18.05 0.91 -18.75
CA ASN A 110 -17.23 0.79 -19.96
C ASN A 110 -15.88 0.06 -19.81
N SER A 111 -15.62 -0.63 -18.70
CA SER A 111 -14.42 -1.47 -18.50
C SER A 111 -14.73 -2.73 -17.68
N LYS A 112 -13.72 -3.58 -17.42
CA LYS A 112 -13.79 -4.63 -16.39
C LYS A 112 -13.25 -4.04 -15.10
N ARG A 113 -14.12 -3.84 -14.10
CA ARG A 113 -13.74 -3.19 -12.85
C ARG A 113 -14.49 -3.74 -11.64
N VAL A 114 -13.84 -3.62 -10.49
CA VAL A 114 -14.41 -3.79 -9.16
C VAL A 114 -13.81 -2.68 -8.31
N GLU A 115 -14.57 -1.61 -8.10
CA GLU A 115 -14.06 -0.42 -7.42
C GLU A 115 -15.03 0.08 -6.36
N ILE A 116 -14.45 0.64 -5.29
CA ILE A 116 -15.15 1.49 -4.34
C ILE A 116 -14.63 2.92 -4.47
N LYS A 117 -15.50 3.92 -4.37
CA LYS A 117 -15.12 5.32 -4.57
C LYS A 117 -15.86 6.29 -3.66
N ARG A 118 -15.27 7.46 -3.45
CA ARG A 118 -15.85 8.62 -2.78
C ARG A 118 -15.59 9.88 -3.60
N TYR A 119 -16.62 10.70 -3.74
CA TYR A 119 -16.54 12.01 -4.38
C TYR A 119 -16.64 13.11 -3.33
N GLY A 120 -16.17 14.32 -3.68
CA GLY A 120 -16.41 15.53 -2.91
C GLY A 120 -15.74 15.60 -1.54
N LEU A 121 -14.72 14.78 -1.27
CA LEU A 121 -14.00 14.85 0.01
C LEU A 121 -13.12 16.10 0.15
N PHE A 122 -12.73 16.71 -0.98
CA PHE A 122 -11.91 17.91 -1.03
C PHE A 122 -12.03 18.60 -2.40
N GLY A 123 -11.72 19.89 -2.44
CA GLY A 123 -11.71 20.70 -3.66
C GLY A 123 -10.39 20.66 -4.41
N ALA A 124 -10.41 21.15 -5.65
CA ALA A 124 -9.20 21.32 -6.46
C ALA A 124 -8.19 22.27 -5.77
N GLY A 125 -6.90 22.06 -6.02
CA GLY A 125 -5.82 22.88 -5.44
C GLY A 125 -5.51 22.59 -3.97
N THR A 126 -6.12 21.54 -3.38
CA THR A 126 -5.83 21.16 -2.00
C THR A 126 -4.72 20.11 -1.91
N GLU A 127 -3.84 20.25 -0.92
CA GLU A 127 -2.86 19.23 -0.58
C GLU A 127 -3.48 18.20 0.37
N ARG A 128 -3.26 16.91 0.09
CA ARG A 128 -3.80 15.79 0.85
C ARG A 128 -2.81 14.64 0.94
N TRP A 129 -2.82 13.97 2.09
CA TRP A 129 -2.06 12.76 2.35
C TRP A 129 -3.00 11.56 2.33
N TYR A 130 -2.54 10.46 1.74
CA TYR A 130 -3.31 9.22 1.62
C TYR A 130 -2.44 8.04 2.05
N GLY A 131 -3.06 7.10 2.75
CA GLY A 131 -2.42 5.84 3.14
C GLY A 131 -3.41 4.70 2.94
N PHE A 132 -2.94 3.62 2.33
CA PHE A 132 -3.69 2.38 2.18
C PHE A 132 -2.71 1.20 2.27
N SER A 133 -3.25 0.01 2.51
CA SER A 133 -2.47 -1.23 2.51
C SER A 133 -3.13 -2.20 1.54
N ILE A 134 -2.32 -2.80 0.68
CA ILE A 134 -2.77 -3.74 -0.35
C ILE A 134 -2.08 -5.06 -0.11
N TYR A 135 -2.84 -6.14 -0.14
CA TYR A 135 -2.34 -7.49 -0.12
C TYR A 135 -2.64 -8.15 -1.47
N LEU A 136 -1.60 -8.62 -2.14
CA LEU A 136 -1.72 -9.51 -3.29
C LEU A 136 -1.42 -10.94 -2.81
N PRO A 137 -2.31 -11.91 -3.09
CA PRO A 137 -2.10 -13.28 -2.65
C PRO A 137 -0.93 -13.94 -3.41
N ASP A 138 -0.30 -14.94 -2.80
CA ASP A 138 0.86 -15.65 -3.39
C ASP A 138 0.55 -16.31 -4.75
N ASN A 139 -0.73 -16.57 -5.03
CA ASN A 139 -1.22 -17.10 -6.29
C ASN A 139 -1.73 -16.01 -7.26
N TYR A 140 -1.41 -14.74 -7.03
CA TYR A 140 -1.69 -13.68 -8.00
C TYR A 140 -0.84 -13.90 -9.26
N GLU A 141 -1.49 -14.23 -10.36
CA GLU A 141 -0.83 -14.46 -11.64
C GLU A 141 -0.72 -13.16 -12.41
N SER A 142 0.51 -12.76 -12.75
CA SER A 142 0.72 -11.67 -13.71
C SER A 142 0.33 -12.14 -15.11
N ASP A 143 -0.47 -11.36 -15.82
CA ASP A 143 -0.66 -11.53 -17.26
C ASP A 143 -0.28 -10.25 -18.03
N ARG A 144 -0.71 -10.11 -19.30
CA ARG A 144 -0.38 -8.93 -20.12
C ARG A 144 -1.30 -7.74 -19.85
N SER A 145 -2.34 -7.95 -19.03
CA SER A 145 -3.27 -6.92 -18.59
C SER A 145 -2.59 -6.05 -17.52
N PHE A 146 -3.11 -4.84 -17.38
CA PHE A 146 -2.69 -3.95 -16.32
C PHE A 146 -3.86 -3.75 -15.35
N GLU A 147 -3.57 -3.85 -14.06
CA GLU A 147 -4.54 -3.60 -13.00
C GLU A 147 -4.22 -2.28 -12.28
N ILE A 148 -5.23 -1.43 -12.16
CA ILE A 148 -5.18 -0.23 -11.30
C ILE A 148 -5.75 -0.64 -9.95
N VAL A 149 -4.90 -0.64 -8.92
CA VAL A 149 -5.29 -1.02 -7.54
C VAL A 149 -5.69 0.19 -6.67
N ALA A 150 -5.36 1.40 -7.12
CA ALA A 150 -5.78 2.67 -6.52
C ALA A 150 -5.66 3.80 -7.54
N GLN A 151 -6.59 4.75 -7.53
CA GLN A 151 -6.55 5.92 -8.41
C GLN A 151 -7.25 7.13 -7.80
N TRP A 152 -6.79 8.32 -8.20
CA TRP A 152 -7.53 9.57 -8.07
C TRP A 152 -8.10 9.94 -9.42
N TYR A 153 -9.42 10.13 -9.47
CA TYR A 153 -10.11 10.49 -10.70
C TYR A 153 -10.82 11.83 -10.53
N SER A 154 -10.56 12.75 -11.46
CA SER A 154 -11.22 14.05 -11.51
C SER A 154 -12.66 13.90 -11.99
N VAL A 155 -13.61 14.52 -11.29
CA VAL A 155 -15.01 14.56 -11.74
C VAL A 155 -15.18 15.83 -12.54
N PRO A 156 -15.52 15.76 -13.85
CA PRO A 156 -15.75 16.97 -14.64
C PRO A 156 -17.04 17.67 -14.21
N ASP A 157 -17.10 18.99 -14.37
CA ASP A 157 -18.21 19.82 -13.87
C ASP A 157 -19.59 19.35 -14.37
N PHE A 158 -19.69 18.90 -15.63
CA PHE A 158 -20.94 18.42 -16.23
C PHE A 158 -21.43 17.09 -15.63
N ALA A 159 -20.56 16.32 -14.96
CA ALA A 159 -20.97 15.08 -14.28
C ALA A 159 -21.72 15.37 -12.97
N TRP A 160 -21.68 16.61 -12.48
CA TRP A 160 -22.33 17.05 -11.24
C TRP A 160 -23.74 17.60 -11.43
N GLU A 161 -24.15 17.87 -12.67
CA GLU A 161 -25.48 18.42 -12.99
C GLU A 161 -26.61 17.37 -13.01
N LYS A 162 -26.32 16.10 -12.73
CA LYS A 162 -27.37 15.08 -12.60
C LYS A 162 -28.24 15.35 -11.35
N PRO A 163 -29.55 15.08 -11.39
CA PRO A 163 -30.44 15.34 -10.26
C PRO A 163 -29.94 14.61 -9.00
N GLY A 164 -29.55 15.37 -7.97
CA GLY A 164 -29.03 14.83 -6.70
C GLY A 164 -27.59 15.25 -6.32
N GLY A 165 -26.84 15.89 -7.23
CA GLY A 165 -25.52 16.45 -6.91
C GLY A 165 -25.60 17.72 -6.06
N ARG A 166 -25.39 17.65 -4.74
CA ARG A 166 -25.19 18.86 -3.90
C ARG A 166 -23.78 19.37 -4.08
N ARG A 167 -23.60 20.58 -4.64
CA ARG A 167 -22.32 21.29 -4.65
C ARG A 167 -21.71 21.34 -3.23
N PRO A 168 -20.36 21.29 -3.09
CA PRO A 168 -19.69 21.58 -1.82
C PRO A 168 -20.13 22.92 -1.23
#